data_AF-A0A947VD61-F1
#
_entry.id   AF-A0A947VD61-F1
#
_cell.length_a   1.000
_cell.length_b   1.000
_cell.length_c   1.000
_cell.angle_alpha   90.00
_cell.angle_beta   90.00
_cell.angle_gamma   90.00
#
_symmetry.space_group_name_H-M   'P 1'
#
loop_
_entity.id
_entity.type
_entity.pdbx_description
1 polymer ?
#
loop_
_entity_poly.entity_id
_entity_poly.type
_entity_poly.pdbx_seq_one_letter_code
_entity_poly.pdbx_strand_id
1 'polypeptide(L)' 'MKLNQKQIQHIANLARLELTEEELKKYSNQLSDILSYINQLKEADTTNVEPTAQVTGMENIFRE' A
#
# COMPACT_ATOMS: atom_id res chain seq x y z
N MET A 1 12.85 0.95 5.07
CA MET A 1 12.25 2.23 5.54
C MET A 1 11.46 1.94 6.80
N LYS A 2 11.65 2.67 7.90
CA LYS A 2 10.92 2.42 9.16
C LYS A 2 9.77 3.41 9.29
N LEU A 3 8.56 2.89 9.52
CA LEU A 3 7.37 3.70 9.81
C LEU A 3 7.29 3.98 11.31
N ASN A 4 7.04 5.24 11.68
CA ASN A 4 6.78 5.62 13.07
C ASN A 4 5.28 5.55 13.41
N GLN A 5 4.94 5.55 14.70
CA GLN A 5 3.55 5.44 15.17
C GLN A 5 2.64 6.55 14.63
N LYS A 6 3.15 7.78 14.46
CA LYS A 6 2.36 8.90 13.89
C LYS A 6 1.96 8.61 12.44
N GLN A 7 2.85 8.00 11.66
CA GLN A 7 2.55 7.59 10.29
C GLN A 7 1.52 6.45 10.24
N ILE A 8 1.63 5.47 11.14
CA ILE A 8 0.62 4.40 11.23
C ILE A 8 -0.74 4.96 11.62
N GLN A 9 -0.80 5.84 12.61
CA GLN A 9 -2.04 6.51 13.01
C GLN A 9 -2.66 7.30 11.85
N HIS A 10 -1.83 8.00 11.07
CA HIS A 10 -2.30 8.74 9.91
C HIS A 10 -2.90 7.81 8.83
N ILE A 11 -2.23 6.70 8.53
CA ILE A 11 -2.73 5.68 7.57
C ILE A 11 -4.02 5.05 8.08
N ALA A 12 -4.10 4.72 9.38
CA ALA A 12 -5.29 4.16 9.99
C ALA A 12 -6.48 5.13 9.88
N ASN A 13 -6.27 6.43 10.11
CA ASN A 13 -7.30 7.45 9.94
C ASN A 13 -7.78 7.56 8.48
N LEU A 14 -6.87 7.49 7.50
CA LEU A 14 -7.22 7.47 6.07
C LEU A 14 -8.07 6.24 5.72
N ALA A 15 -7.74 5.09 6.30
CA ALA A 15 -8.47 3.83 6.13
C ALA A 15 -9.73 3.72 7.01
N ARG A 16 -10.01 4.71 7.87
CA ARG A 16 -11.11 4.70 8.86
C ARG A 16 -11.03 3.51 9.82
N LEU A 17 -9.82 3.14 10.23
CA LEU A 17 -9.56 2.10 11.22
C LEU A 17 -9.20 2.75 12.56
N GLU A 18 -9.91 2.37 13.61
CA GLU A 18 -9.54 2.69 14.99
C GLU A 18 -8.56 1.63 15.49
N LEU A 19 -7.43 2.08 16.07
CA LEU A 19 -6.36 1.21 16.54
C LEU A 19 -6.03 1.54 17.99
N THR A 20 -5.81 0.50 18.78
CA THR A 20 -5.26 0.63 20.14
C THR A 20 -3.76 0.94 20.11
N GLU A 21 -3.20 1.40 21.24
CA GLU A 21 -1.75 1.67 21.35
C GLU A 21 -0.89 0.42 21.12
N GLU A 22 -1.36 -0.74 21.57
CA GLU A 22 -0.68 -2.03 21.36
C GLU A 22 -0.65 -2.39 19.87
N GLU A 23 -1.77 -2.21 19.17
CA GLU A 23 -1.89 -2.43 17.74
C GLU A 23 -1.02 -1.45 16.94
N LEU A 24 -0.98 -0.17 17.33
CA LEU A 24 -0.10 0.82 16.69
C LEU A 24 1.36 0.39 16.77
N LYS A 25 1.82 -0.10 17.92
CA LYS A 25 3.19 -0.58 18.11
C LYS A 25 3.46 -1.85 17.29
N LYS A 26 2.51 -2.79 17.28
CA LYS A 26 2.61 -4.03 16.49
C LYS A 26 2.66 -3.74 14.99
N TYR A 27 1.73 -2.95 14.47
CA TYR A 27 1.61 -2.65 13.05
C TYR A 27 2.74 -1.76 12.54
N SER A 28 3.32 -0.89 13.38
CA SER A 28 4.52 -0.12 13.01
C SER A 28 5.69 -1.02 12.58
N ASN A 29 5.93 -2.12 13.30
CA ASN A 29 6.95 -3.08 12.93
C ASN A 29 6.56 -3.89 11.69
N GLN A 30 5.36 -4.49 11.70
CA GLN A 30 4.92 -5.36 10.61
C GLN A 30 4.84 -4.64 9.26
N LEU A 31 4.33 -3.41 9.23
CA LEU A 31 4.25 -2.62 8.00
C LEU A 31 5.63 -2.16 7.53
N SER A 32 6.57 -1.92 8.45
CA SER A 32 7.96 -1.62 8.08
C SER A 32 8.64 -2.82 7.39
N ASP A 33 8.34 -4.04 7.85
CA ASP A 33 8.86 -5.27 7.23
C ASP A 33 8.24 -5.50 5.84
N ILE A 34 6.92 -5.33 5.71
CA ILE A 34 6.22 -5.43 4.42
C ILE A 34 6.74 -4.42 3.41
N LEU A 35 6.92 -3.15 3.79
CA LEU A 35 7.49 -2.14 2.91
C LEU A 35 8.94 -2.49 2.52
N SER A 36 9.70 -3.06 3.44
CA SER A 36 11.07 -3.51 3.16
C SER A 36 11.08 -4.65 2.14
N TYR A 37 10.13 -5.58 2.23
CA TYR A 37 9.93 -6.63 1.22
C TYR A 37 9.56 -6.06 -0.16
N ILE A 38 8.59 -5.13 -0.21
CA ILE A 38 8.14 -4.48 -1.46
C ILE A 38 9.26 -3.69 -2.15
N ASN A 39 10.26 -3.20 -1.41
CA ASN A 39 11.39 -2.48 -2.03
C ASN A 39 12.17 -3.33 -3.04
N GLN A 40 12.07 -4.66 -3.01
CA GLN A 40 12.65 -5.53 -4.05
C GLN A 40 12.12 -5.21 -5.45
N LEU A 41 10.89 -4.70 -5.56
CA LEU A 41 10.31 -4.32 -6.86
C LEU A 41 11.07 -3.17 -7.55
N LYS A 42 11.88 -2.39 -6.81
CA LYS A 42 12.72 -1.32 -7.38
C LYS A 42 13.86 -1.86 -8.25
N GLU A 43 14.18 -3.15 -8.14
CA GLU A 43 15.21 -3.79 -8.95
C GLU A 43 14.72 -4.05 -10.39
N ALA A 44 13.41 -4.07 -10.62
CA ALA A 44 12.83 -4.20 -11.95
C ALA A 44 12.84 -2.85 -12.68
N ASP A 45 13.37 -2.81 -13.91
CA ASP A 45 13.31 -1.63 -14.78
C ASP A 45 11.92 -1.51 -15.41
N THR A 46 11.24 -0.40 -15.14
CA THR A 46 9.92 -0.08 -15.68
C THR A 46 9.91 1.19 -16.54
N THR A 47 11.08 1.68 -16.99
CA THR A 47 11.22 2.99 -17.66
C THR A 47 10.33 3.14 -18.90
N ASN A 48 10.12 2.06 -19.66
CA ASN A 48 9.31 2.06 -20.89
C ASN A 48 8.12 1.09 -20.79
N VAL A 49 7.63 0.83 -19.58
CA VAL A 49 6.50 -0.09 -19.34
C VAL A 49 5.29 0.71 -18.88
N GLU A 50 4.21 0.66 -19.65
CA GLU A 50 2.96 1.32 -19.28
C GLU A 50 2.28 0.63 -18.08
N PRO A 51 1.70 1.39 -17.14
CA PRO A 51 0.96 0.82 -16.02
C PRO A 51 -0.24 -0.02 -16.49
N THR A 52 -0.41 -1.21 -15.92
CA THR A 52 -1.57 -2.06 -16.20
C THR A 52 -2.67 -1.84 -15.16
N ALA A 53 -3.79 -1.22 -15.57
CA ALA A 53 -4.94 -0.95 -14.69
C ALA A 53 -6.01 -2.04 -14.70
N GLN A 54 -6.19 -2.72 -15.84
CA GLN A 54 -7.12 -3.85 -15.99
C GLN A 54 -6.57 -4.85 -17.00
N VAL A 55 -6.94 -6.12 -16.85
CA VAL A 55 -6.48 -7.21 -17.74
C VAL A 55 -7.54 -7.67 -18.74
N THR A 56 -8.77 -7.18 -18.61
CA THR A 56 -9.93 -7.70 -19.38
C THR A 56 -10.08 -7.08 -20.76
N GLY A 57 -9.44 -5.93 -21.02
CA GLY A 57 -9.59 -5.21 -22.30
C GLY A 57 -10.99 -4.64 -22.52
N MET A 58 -11.81 -4.55 -21.46
CA MET A 58 -13.17 -4.02 -21.56
C MET A 58 -13.15 -2.53 -21.86
N GLU A 59 -13.95 -2.12 -22.83
CA GLU A 59 -14.17 -0.73 -23.21
C GLU A 59 -15.68 -0.46 -23.31
N ASN A 60 -16.10 0.79 -23.06
CA ASN A 60 -17.47 1.25 -23.28
C ASN A 60 -18.54 0.41 -22.54
N ILE A 61 -18.36 0.20 -21.24
CA ILE A 61 -19.30 -0.53 -20.39
C ILE A 61 -20.50 0.36 -20.03
N PHE A 62 -21.61 0.17 -20.73
CA PHE A 62 -22.86 0.90 -20.52
C PHE A 62 -23.80 0.18 -19.55
N ARG A 63 -24.67 0.97 -18.89
CA ARG A 63 -25.79 0.49 -18.08
C ARG A 63 -27.08 0.64 -18.91
N GLU A 64 -28.05 -0.25 -18.71
CA GLU A 64 -29.42 -0.09 -19.23
C GLU A 64 -30.14 1.15 -18.70
#